data_AF-A0A921BBP3-F1
#
_entry.id   AF-A0A921BBP3-F1
#
_cell.length_a   1.000
_cell.length_b   1.000
_cell.length_c   1.000
_cell.angle_alpha   90.00
_cell.angle_beta   90.00
_cell.angle_gamma   90.00
#
_symmetry.space_group_name_H-M   'P 1'
#
loop_
_entity.id
_entity.type
_entity.pdbx_description
1 polymer ?
#
loop_
_entity_poly.entity_id
_entity_poly.type
_entity_poly.pdbx_seq_one_letter_code
_entity_poly.pdbx_strand_id
1 'polypeptide(L)' 'MMDVITGKTRPDKGTVFFGQNHDLSKMTEYEISHAGIGRKFQKPTVFLNHTVFENLELALKAKKKCVGLSYKVLEW' A
#
# COMPACT_ATOMS: atom_id res chain seq x y z
N MET A 1 10.96 6.57 -5.46
CA MET A 1 10.70 5.19 -5.94
C MET A 1 9.35 4.67 -5.48
N MET A 2 9.08 4.54 -4.17
CA MET A 2 7.77 4.05 -3.68
C MET A 2 6.60 4.93 -4.13
N ASP A 3 6.80 6.25 -4.19
CA ASP A 3 5.78 7.20 -4.68
C ASP A 3 5.40 6.97 -6.15
N VAL A 4 6.31 6.41 -6.96
CA VAL A 4 6.02 6.04 -8.35
C VAL A 4 5.17 4.77 -8.41
N ILE A 5 5.47 3.79 -7.55
CA ILE A 5 4.72 2.53 -7.45
C ILE A 5 3.30 2.79 -6.94
N THR A 6 3.11 3.76 -6.04
CA THR A 6 1.78 4.11 -5.52
C THR A 6 1.06 5.20 -6.33
N GLY A 7 1.63 5.67 -7.44
CA GLY A 7 1.01 6.70 -8.30
C GLY A 7 0.98 8.11 -7.71
N LYS A 8 1.71 8.38 -6.62
CA LYS A 8 1.85 9.72 -6.02
C LYS A 8 2.74 10.63 -6.87
N THR A 9 3.70 10.05 -7.58
CA THR A 9 4.63 10.77 -8.47
C THR A 9 4.73 10.03 -9.79
N ARG A 10 4.64 10.73 -10.92
CA ARG A 10 4.84 10.11 -12.24
C ARG A 10 6.34 9.95 -12.52
N PRO A 11 6.77 8.84 -13.14
CA PRO A 11 8.17 8.69 -13.54
C PRO A 11 8.46 9.61 -14.73
N ASP A 12 9.63 10.25 -14.75
CA ASP A 12 10.05 11.11 -15.86
C ASP A 12 10.35 10.30 -17.13
N LYS A 13 10.83 9.06 -16.97
CA LYS A 13 11.11 8.11 -18.06
C LYS A 13 10.86 6.68 -17.59
N GLY A 14 10.52 5.81 -18.55
CA GLY A 14 10.29 4.39 -18.31
C GLY A 14 8.84 4.05 -17.96
N THR A 15 8.59 2.76 -17.76
CA THR A 15 7.26 2.19 -17.48
C THR A 15 7.35 1.30 -16.26
N VAL A 16 6.31 1.32 -15.44
CA VAL A 16 6.24 0.53 -14.19
C VAL A 16 5.06 -0.41 -14.32
N PHE A 17 5.32 -1.72 -14.20
CA PHE A 17 4.29 -2.75 -14.32
C PHE A 17 4.10 -3.50 -13.02
N PHE A 18 2.84 -3.84 -12.72
CA PHE A 18 2.45 -4.79 -11.69
C PHE A 18 1.90 -6.06 -12.32
N GLY A 19 2.58 -7.19 -12.08
CA GLY A 19 2.29 -8.42 -12.80
C GLY A 19 2.58 -8.28 -14.30
N GLN A 20 1.78 -8.98 -15.13
CA GLN A 20 1.97 -8.98 -16.58
C GLN A 20 1.15 -7.90 -17.31
N ASN A 21 0.04 -7.41 -16.71
CA ASN A 21 -0.96 -6.62 -17.43
C ASN A 21 -1.26 -5.23 -16.85
N HIS A 22 -0.72 -4.84 -15.69
CA HIS A 22 -1.06 -3.53 -15.07
C HIS A 22 0.08 -2.53 -15.22
N ASP A 23 -0.05 -1.58 -16.15
CA ASP A 23 0.87 -0.45 -16.31
C ASP A 23 0.55 0.64 -15.27
N LEU A 24 1.26 0.65 -14.15
CA LEU A 24 1.09 1.59 -13.05
C LEU A 24 1.41 3.03 -13.45
N SER A 25 2.22 3.24 -14.50
CA SER A 25 2.59 4.59 -14.94
C SER A 25 1.41 5.41 -15.50
N LYS A 26 0.35 4.70 -15.91
CA LYS A 26 -0.88 5.28 -16.46
C LYS A 26 -2.04 5.31 -15.47
N MET A 27 -1.89 4.65 -14.33
CA MET A 27 -2.94 4.51 -13.32
C MET A 27 -2.86 5.59 -12.25
N THR A 28 -4.02 5.97 -11.71
CA THR A 28 -4.15 6.84 -10.55
C THR A 28 -3.95 6.08 -9.24
N GLU A 29 -3.62 6.79 -8.15
CA GLU A 29 -3.45 6.18 -6.81
C GLU A 29 -4.68 5.35 -6.37
N TYR A 30 -5.89 5.79 -6.75
CA TYR A 30 -7.13 5.05 -6.50
C TYR A 30 -7.17 3.71 -7.24
N GLU A 31 -6.87 3.70 -8.54
CA GLU A 31 -6.86 2.49 -9.36
C GLU A 31 -5.77 1.51 -8.89
N ILE A 32 -4.60 2.03 -8.51
CA ILE A 32 -3.49 1.26 -7.94
C ILE A 32 -3.91 0.59 -6.62
N SER A 33 -4.62 1.32 -5.75
CA SER A 33 -5.18 0.76 -4.52
C SER A 33 -6.24 -0.32 -4.80
N HIS A 34 -7.03 -0.18 -5.86
CA HIS A 34 -8.03 -1.19 -6.26
C HIS A 34 -7.40 -2.42 -6.90
N ALA A 35 -6.24 -2.26 -7.54
CA ALA A 35 -5.41 -3.36 -8.02
C ALA A 35 -4.73 -4.13 -6.86
N GLY A 36 -4.87 -3.68 -5.62
CA GLY A 36 -4.38 -4.35 -4.42
C GLY A 36 -3.01 -3.86 -3.93
N ILE A 37 -2.48 -2.80 -4.53
CA ILE A 37 -1.20 -2.21 -4.10
C ILE A 37 -1.47 -1.14 -3.04
N GLY A 38 -0.98 -1.37 -1.83
CA GLY A 38 -0.99 -0.38 -0.77
C GLY A 38 0.42 -0.16 -0.22
N ARG A 39 0.73 1.07 0.20
CA ARG A 39 1.92 1.33 1.03
C ARG A 39 1.55 1.42 2.50
N LYS A 40 2.43 0.92 3.34
CA LYS A 40 2.47 1.22 4.77
C LYS A 40 3.79 1.93 5.05
N PHE A 41 3.75 3.01 5.81
CA PHE A 41 4.97 3.69 6.24
C PHE A 41 5.67 2.86 7.31
N GLN A 42 7.01 2.81 7.25
CA GLN A 42 7.82 2.09 8.23
C GLN A 42 7.59 2.59 9.65
N LYS A 43 7.35 3.90 9.83
CA LYS A 43 6.92 4.46 11.11
C LYS A 43 5.42 4.18 11.29
N PRO A 44 5.03 3.34 12.28
CA PRO A 44 3.63 3.01 12.47
C PRO A 44 2.88 4.24 12.98
N THR A 45 1.83 4.62 12.27
CA THR A 45 0.85 5.60 12.74
C THR A 45 -0.12 4.88 13.67
N VAL A 46 0.21 4.80 14.96
CA VAL A 46 -0.69 4.25 15.99
C VAL A 46 -1.58 5.35 16.54
N PHE A 47 -2.83 5.00 16.86
CA PHE A 47 -3.71 5.90 17.60
C PHE A 47 -3.32 5.84 19.09
N LEU A 48 -2.68 6.91 19.58
CA LEU A 48 -2.09 6.97 20.93
C LEU A 48 -3.11 6.79 22.06
N ASN A 49 -4.35 7.21 21.85
CA ASN A 49 -5.42 7.12 22.85
C ASN A 49 -6.25 5.84 22.74
N HIS A 50 -5.83 4.87 21.93
CA HIS A 50 -6.53 3.60 21.72
C HIS A 50 -5.65 2.45 22.19
N THR A 51 -6.29 1.42 22.75
CA THR A 51 -5.66 0.14 23.08
C THR A 51 -5.11 -0.55 21.83
N VAL A 52 -4.26 -1.56 22.03
CA VAL A 52 -3.75 -2.40 20.94
C VAL A 52 -4.90 -3.06 20.18
N PHE A 53 -5.93 -3.53 20.91
CA PHE A 53 -7.10 -4.17 20.30
C PHE A 53 -7.89 -3.21 19.41
N GLU A 54 -8.12 -1.98 19.86
CA GLU A 54 -8.83 -0.97 19.06
C GLU A 54 -8.03 -0.54 17.82
N ASN A 55 -6.70 -0.42 17.92
CA ASN A 55 -5.85 -0.17 16.76
C ASN A 55 -5.95 -1.31 15.72
N LEU A 56 -6.00 -2.56 16.18
CA LEU A 56 -6.18 -3.73 15.32
C LEU A 56 -7.59 -3.78 14.72
N GLU A 57 -8.62 -3.46 15.49
CA GLU A 57 -10.01 -3.40 15.01
C GLU A 57 -10.16 -2.36 13.89
N LEU A 58 -9.57 -1.18 14.06
CA LEU A 58 -9.56 -0.11 13.04
C LEU A 58 -8.81 -0.55 11.76
N ALA A 59 -7.72 -1.31 11.91
CA ALA A 59 -7.00 -1.86 10.77
C ALA A 59 -7.81 -2.92 10.00
N LEU A 60 -8.66 -3.69 10.69
CA LEU A 60 -9.51 -4.74 10.12
C LEU A 60 -10.83 -4.19 9.54
N LYS A 61 -11.40 -3.12 10.12
CA LYS A 61 -12.66 -2.50 9.67
C LYS A 61 -12.56 -1.86 8.29
N ALA A 62 -11.36 -1.47 7.86
CA ALA A 62 -11.12 -1.18 6.47
C ALA A 62 -11.19 -2.50 5.69
N LYS A 63 -12.32 -2.77 4.99
CA LYS A 63 -12.43 -3.80 3.93
C LYS A 63 -11.45 -3.51 2.79
N LYS A 64 -10.15 -3.57 3.07
CA LYS A 64 -9.10 -3.67 2.07
C LYS A 64 -8.90 -5.15 1.86
N LYS A 65 -9.06 -5.61 0.63
CA LYS A 65 -8.61 -6.94 0.18
C LYS A 65 -7.08 -7.01 0.21
N CYS A 66 -6.45 -6.68 1.34
CA CYS A 66 -5.08 -7.08 1.62
C CYS A 66 -5.14 -8.56 1.99
N VAL A 67 -5.32 -9.39 0.97
CA VAL A 67 -5.17 -10.84 1.08
C VAL A 67 -3.69 -11.08 1.37
N GLY A 68 -3.38 -11.34 2.64
CA GLY A 68 -2.03 -11.65 3.09
C GLY A 68 -1.39 -10.57 3.95
N LEU A 69 -1.83 -10.45 5.20
CA LEU A 69 -0.93 -10.07 6.29
C LEU A 69 0.01 -11.26 6.57
N SER A 70 0.86 -11.60 5.59
CA SER A 70 2.08 -12.34 5.87
C SER A 70 3.09 -11.29 6.31
N TYR A 71 3.35 -11.23 7.61
CA TYR A 71 4.48 -10.48 8.13
C TYR A 71 5.77 -11.17 7.66
N LYS A 72 6.18 -10.92 6.43
CA LYS A 72 7.57 -11.12 6.03
C LYS A 72 8.26 -9.82 6.41
N VAL A 73 8.89 -9.82 7.58
CA VAL A 73 9.90 -8.82 7.92
C VAL A 73 10.96 -8.96 6.84
N LEU A 74 10.92 -8.08 5.85
CA LEU A 74 12.06 -7.86 4.97
C LEU A 74 13.06 -7.09 5.81
N GLU A 75 13.91 -7.84 6.50
CA GLU A 75 15.19 -7.32 6.97
C GLU A 75 15.96 -6.88 5.72
N TRP A 76 16.38 -5.61 5.72
CA TRP A 76 17.50 -5.15 4.93
C TRP A 76 18.74 -5.32 5.78
#